data_AF-A0A2H0CS84-F1
#
_entry.id   AF-A0A2H0CS84-F1
#
_cell.length_a   1.000
_cell.length_b   1.000
_cell.length_c   1.000
_cell.angle_alpha   90.00
_cell.angle_beta   90.00
_cell.angle_gamma   90.00
#
_symmetry.space_group_name_H-M   'P 1'
#
loop_
_entity.id
_entity.type
_entity.pdbx_description
1 polymer ?
#
loop_
_entity_poly.entity_id
_entity_poly.type
_entity_poly.pdbx_seq_one_letter_code
_entity_poly.pdbx_strand_id
1 'polypeptide(L)'
;MIDLINKDGLSVTNNPKAIHEELFRGTGCVMGAGAAVFMQNESITEKYIVISKDNGLAPPTEQRLVAGRYKEALELFQQWLDQKA
;
A
#
# COMPACT_ATOMS: atom_id res chain seq x y z
N MET A 1 -4.69 16.86 -2.07
CA MET A 1 -4.78 15.70 -3.00
C MET A 1 -3.66 14.77 -2.60
N ILE A 2 -3.97 13.51 -2.29
CA ILE A 2 -2.93 12.52 -2.01
C ILE A 2 -2.44 12.03 -3.37
N ASP A 3 -1.20 12.37 -3.72
CA ASP A 3 -0.54 11.84 -4.90
C ASP A 3 -0.04 10.43 -4.55
N LEU A 4 -0.61 9.42 -5.19
CA LEU A 4 -0.10 8.06 -5.10
C LEU A 4 0.75 7.78 -6.33
N ILE A 5 1.82 7.03 -6.15
CA ILE A 5 2.71 6.61 -7.23
C ILE A 5 2.91 5.10 -7.16
N ASN A 6 3.08 4.43 -8.29
CA ASN A 6 3.43 3.02 -8.32
C ASN A 6 4.95 2.82 -8.31
N LYS A 7 5.41 1.56 -8.40
CA LYS A 7 6.84 1.22 -8.45
C LYS A 7 7.58 1.84 -9.63
N ASP A 8 6.90 2.06 -10.75
CA ASP A 8 7.45 2.67 -11.97
C ASP A 8 7.46 4.21 -11.92
N GLY A 9 6.97 4.80 -10.83
CA GLY A 9 6.87 6.26 -10.67
C GLY A 9 5.69 6.88 -11.42
N LEU A 10 4.72 6.08 -11.86
CA LEU A 10 3.50 6.58 -12.48
C LEU A 10 2.48 6.96 -11.41
N SER A 11 1.79 8.09 -11.62
CA SER A 11 0.71 8.53 -10.73
C SER A 11 -0.46 7.55 -10.76
N VAL A 12 -0.86 7.10 -9.57
CA VAL A 12 -2.01 6.24 -9.33
C VAL A 12 -3.13 7.09 -8.77
N THR A 13 -4.33 6.94 -9.33
CA THR A 13 -5.51 7.60 -8.80
C THR A 13 -5.79 7.09 -7.39
N ASN A 14 -5.99 7.99 -6.43
CA ASN A 14 -6.39 7.64 -5.06
C ASN A 14 -7.84 7.10 -5.01
N ASN A 15 -8.02 5.85 -5.47
CA ASN A 15 -9.29 5.14 -5.51
C ASN A 15 -9.06 3.67 -5.14
N PRO A 16 -9.91 3.07 -4.26
CA PRO A 16 -9.86 1.66 -3.89
C PRO A 16 -9.70 0.70 -5.08
N LYS A 17 -10.37 0.98 -6.21
CA LYS A 17 -10.25 0.14 -7.40
C LYS A 17 -8.89 0.27 -8.08
N ALA A 18 -8.38 1.48 -8.24
CA ALA A 18 -7.10 1.73 -8.91
C ALA A 18 -5.94 1.12 -8.10
N ILE A 19 -5.96 1.29 -6.78
CA ILE A 19 -4.98 0.70 -5.86
C ILE A 19 -5.04 -0.84 -5.92
N HIS A 20 -6.25 -1.41 -5.99
CA HIS A 20 -6.43 -2.86 -6.12
C HIS A 20 -5.84 -3.38 -7.43
N GLU A 21 -6.12 -2.71 -8.55
CA GLU A 21 -5.57 -3.09 -9.85
C GLU A 21 -4.04 -3.01 -9.85
N GLU A 22 -3.46 -1.93 -9.33
CA GLU A 22 -2.00 -1.80 -9.25
C GLU A 22 -1.35 -2.85 -8.36
N LEU A 23 -1.99 -3.23 -7.24
CA LEU A 23 -1.46 -4.25 -6.33
C LEU A 23 -1.55 -5.67 -6.87
N PHE A 24 -2.65 -6.05 -7.53
CA PHE A 24 -2.89 -7.44 -7.94
C PHE A 24 -2.58 -7.72 -9.41
N ARG A 25 -2.65 -6.70 -10.27
CA ARG A 25 -2.51 -6.83 -11.72
C ARG A 25 -1.37 -5.98 -12.28
N GLY A 26 -1.08 -4.85 -11.65
CA GLY A 26 0.00 -3.94 -12.02
C GLY A 26 1.33 -4.32 -11.36
N THR A 27 1.98 -3.32 -10.78
CA THR A 27 3.36 -3.41 -10.28
C THR A 27 3.49 -4.11 -8.93
N GLY A 28 2.37 -4.33 -8.24
CA GLY A 28 2.35 -4.90 -6.90
C GLY A 28 2.73 -3.93 -5.80
N CYS A 29 2.86 -2.62 -6.09
CA CYS A 29 3.26 -1.62 -5.10
C CYS A 29 2.63 -0.25 -5.42
N VAL A 30 2.11 0.39 -4.38
CA VAL A 30 1.59 1.75 -4.43
C VAL A 30 2.14 2.51 -3.22
N MET A 31 2.68 3.69 -3.45
CA MET A 31 3.31 4.56 -2.46
C MET A 31 2.62 5.91 -2.45
N GLY A 32 2.55 6.55 -1.29
CA GLY A 32 2.05 7.90 -1.12
C GLY A 32 2.84 8.63 -0.04
N ALA A 33 2.40 9.83 0.33
CA ALA A 33 3.12 10.69 1.26
C ALA A 33 3.26 10.06 2.67
N GLY A 34 4.34 9.32 2.91
CA GLY A 34 4.66 8.70 4.20
C GLY A 34 4.07 7.30 4.42
N ALA A 35 3.37 6.73 3.44
CA ALA A 35 2.87 5.37 3.51
C ALA A 35 3.07 4.64 2.18
N ALA A 36 3.26 3.34 2.24
CA ALA A 36 3.38 2.45 1.09
C ALA A 36 2.55 1.20 1.33
N VAL A 37 2.01 0.61 0.27
CA VAL A 37 1.34 -0.69 0.28
C VAL A 37 1.88 -1.52 -0.87
N PHE A 38 2.26 -2.76 -0.60
CA PHE A 38 2.83 -3.65 -1.59
C PHE A 38 2.52 -5.13 -1.32
N MET A 39 2.50 -5.92 -2.38
CA MET A 39 2.34 -7.36 -2.30
C MET A 39 3.68 -8.04 -2.03
N GLN A 40 3.71 -8.89 -1.00
CA GLN A 40 4.84 -9.75 -0.67
C GLN A 40 4.41 -11.21 -0.85
N ASN A 41 5.14 -11.93 -1.69
CA ASN A 41 4.93 -13.37 -1.87
C ASN A 41 5.94 -14.10 -0.97
N GLU A 42 5.46 -14.79 0.06
CA GLU A 42 6.32 -15.67 0.88
C GLU A 42 6.41 -17.07 0.27
N SER A 43 5.32 -17.55 -0.32
CA SER A 43 5.25 -18.83 -1.04
C SER A 43 4.42 -18.69 -2.31
N ILE A 44 4.38 -19.72 -3.15
CA ILE A 44 3.51 -19.78 -4.35
C ILE A 44 2.04 -19.56 -3.98
N THR A 45 1.62 -20.09 -2.83
CA THR A 45 0.24 -20.02 -2.32
C THR A 45 0.02 -18.92 -1.29
N GLU A 46 1.08 -18.38 -0.71
CA GLU A 46 1.00 -17.45 0.43
C GLU A 46 1.45 -16.06 -0.01
N LYS A 47 0.44 -15.21 -0.20
CA LYS A 47 0.60 -13.80 -0.55
C LYS A 47 0.11 -12.93 0.58
N TYR A 48 0.90 -11.94 0.92
CA TYR A 48 0.61 -10.96 1.95
C TYR A 48 0.58 -9.57 1.32
N ILE A 49 -0.29 -8.72 1.83
CA ILE A 49 -0.27 -7.28 1.59
C ILE A 49 0.48 -6.67 2.77
N VAL A 50 1.54 -5.95 2.47
CA VAL A 50 2.37 -5.25 3.44
C VAL A 50 2.08 -3.76 3.30
N ILE A 51 1.73 -3.12 4.41
CA ILE A 51 1.58 -1.67 4.50
C ILE A 51 2.74 -1.19 5.34
N SER A 52 3.51 -0.24 4.83
CA SER A 52 4.61 0.40 5.53
C SER A 52 4.31 1.87 5.72
N LYS A 53 4.65 2.42 6.88
CA LYS A 53 4.57 3.85 7.19
C LYS A 53 5.92 4.32 7.66
N ASP A 54 6.44 5.33 6.98
CA ASP A 54 7.65 6.02 7.35
C ASP A 54 7.36 7.52 7.51
N ASN A 55 7.54 8.00 8.73
CA ASN A 55 7.36 9.40 9.07
C ASN A 55 8.69 10.11 9.35
N GLY A 56 9.84 9.45 9.15
CA GLY A 56 11.19 9.99 9.44
C GLY A 56 11.49 10.32 10.92
N LEU A 57 10.49 10.27 11.81
CA LEU A 57 10.59 10.60 13.23
C LEU A 57 10.72 9.38 14.14
N ALA A 58 10.26 8.22 13.66
CA ALA A 58 10.19 6.96 14.40
C ALA A 58 10.59 5.82 13.45
N PRO A 59 10.98 4.65 13.98
CA PRO A 59 11.22 3.48 13.14
C PRO A 59 10.00 3.19 12.26
N PRO A 60 10.22 2.78 11.00
CA PRO A 60 9.15 2.48 10.08
C PRO A 60 8.23 1.42 10.67
N THR A 61 6.93 1.69 10.61
CA THR A 61 5.91 0.75 11.09
C THR A 61 5.40 -0.04 9.91
N GLU A 62 5.47 -1.35 10.00
CA GLU A 62 4.99 -2.25 8.96
C GLU A 62 3.87 -3.12 9.51
N GLN A 63 2.81 -3.28 8.72
CA GLN A 63 1.72 -4.17 9.03
C GLN A 63 1.51 -5.13 7.86
N ARG A 64 1.51 -6.43 8.17
CA ARG A 64 1.32 -7.51 7.20
C ARG A 64 -0.06 -8.12 7.37
N LEU A 65 -0.79 -8.22 6.26
CA LEU A 65 -2.12 -8.83 6.20
C LEU A 65 -2.12 -9.90 5.10
N VAL A 66 -2.90 -10.97 5.26
CA VAL A 66 -3.09 -11.94 4.18
C VAL A 66 -3.76 -11.27 2.98
N ALA A 67 -3.42 -11.65 1.75
CA ALA A 67 -3.95 -11.01 0.54
C ALA A 67 -5.50 -11.00 0.45
N GLY A 68 -6.16 -11.97 1.09
CA GLY A 68 -7.64 -12.01 1.20
C GLY A 68 -8.23 -10.87 2.05
N ARG A 69 -7.45 -10.23 2.91
CA ARG A 69 -7.84 -9.09 3.76
C ARG A 69 -7.51 -7.74 3.09
N TYR A 70 -7.64 -7.67 1.77
CA TYR A 70 -7.36 -6.46 1.00
C TYR A 70 -8.13 -5.23 1.50
N LYS A 71 -9.40 -5.39 1.89
CA LYS A 71 -10.20 -4.27 2.41
C LYS A 71 -9.57 -3.65 3.66
N GLU A 72 -9.22 -4.49 4.64
CA GLU A 72 -8.55 -4.04 5.87
C GLU A 72 -7.21 -3.36 5.56
N ALA A 73 -6.44 -3.93 4.63
CA ALA A 73 -5.15 -3.36 4.20
C ALA A 73 -5.30 -1.98 3.58
N LEU A 74 -6.32 -1.80 2.73
CA LEU A 74 -6.60 -0.54 2.09
C LEU A 74 -7.10 0.51 3.08
N GLU A 75 -8.01 0.13 3.99
CA GLU A 75 -8.49 1.03 5.04
C GLU A 75 -7.33 1.54 5.90
N LEU A 76 -6.42 0.64 6.31
CA LEU A 76 -5.23 1.01 7.06
C LEU A 76 -4.30 1.94 6.26
N PHE A 77 -4.04 1.61 4.99
CA PHE A 77 -3.23 2.44 4.10
C PHE A 77 -3.82 3.84 3.96
N GLN A 78 -5.13 3.94 3.77
CA GLN A 78 -5.83 5.22 3.66
C GLN A 78 -5.76 6.03 4.96
N GLN A 79 -5.91 5.38 6.13
CA GLN A 79 -5.73 6.02 7.43
C GLN A 79 -4.31 6.57 7.60
N TRP A 80 -3.29 5.82 7.15
CA TRP A 80 -1.90 6.23 7.28
C TRP A 80 -1.54 7.38 6.34
N LEU A 81 -2.16 7.44 5.16
CA LEU A 81 -2.05 8.59 4.25
C LEU A 81 -2.71 9.85 4.80
N ASP A 82 -3.86 9.73 5.47
CA ASP A 82 -4.60 10.86 6.03
C ASP A 82 -3.92 11.46 7.26
N GLN A 83 -3.18 10.67 8.04
CA GLN A 83 -2.45 11.14 9.22
C GLN A 83 -1.28 12.11 8.93
N LYS A 84 -0.99 12.39 7.65
CA LYS A 84 -0.04 13.44 7.22
C LYS A 84 -0.71 14.68 6.62
N ALA A 85 -2.04 14.78 6.66
CA ALA A 85 -2.79 15.98 6.25
C ALA A 85 -2.75 17.10 7.30
#